data_AF-A0A0A9WJH3-F1
#
_entry.id   AF-A0A0A9WJH3-F1
#
_cell.length_a   1.000
_cell.length_b   1.000
_cell.length_c   1.000
_cell.angle_alpha   90.00
_cell.angle_beta   90.00
_cell.angle_gamma   90.00
#
_symmetry.space_group_name_H-M   'P 1'
#
loop_
_entity.id
_entity.type
_entity.pdbx_description
1 polymer ?
#
loop_
_entity_poly.entity_id
_entity_poly.type
_entity_poly.pdbx_seq_one_letter_code
_entity_poly.pdbx_strand_id
1 'polypeptide(L)'
;GSCFGCLNKHRIADCRAKVKCIACDGRHLPILCKKLDSQKGKRLSESSKSTAIGVFANSTGTVLLQTLMVRLKHNNSHRLAMALIDTGSQRSYVLSEIATSMKLVPSKKEKMMHAVFG
;
A
#
# COMPACT_ATOMS: atom_id res chain seq x y z
N GLY A 1 -16.23 11.21 -20.81
CA GLY A 1 -14.75 11.13 -20.77
C GLY A 1 -14.22 12.21 -19.85
N SER A 2 -13.14 11.93 -19.11
CA SER A 2 -12.43 12.89 -18.27
C SER A 2 -11.18 13.42 -18.98
N CYS A 3 -10.78 14.64 -18.65
CA CYS A 3 -9.57 15.27 -19.18
C CYS A 3 -8.32 14.61 -18.59
N PHE A 4 -7.39 14.15 -19.42
CA PHE A 4 -6.15 13.53 -18.94
C PHE A 4 -5.16 14.49 -18.26
N GLY A 5 -5.42 15.80 -18.33
CA GLY A 5 -4.56 16.83 -17.76
C GLY A 5 -5.00 17.32 -16.39
N CYS A 6 -6.30 17.31 -16.10
CA CYS A 6 -6.84 17.83 -14.84
C CYS A 6 -8.02 17.02 -14.27
N LEU A 7 -8.37 15.89 -14.91
CA LEU A 7 -9.42 14.94 -14.49
C LEU A 7 -10.86 15.47 -14.46
N ASN A 8 -11.09 16.74 -14.82
CA ASN A 8 -12.43 17.32 -14.95
C ASN A 8 -13.13 16.88 -16.26
N LYS A 9 -14.44 17.15 -16.35
CA LYS A 9 -15.28 16.79 -17.51
C LYS A 9 -15.07 17.74 -18.70
N HIS A 10 -14.03 17.52 -19.49
CA HIS A 10 -13.78 18.15 -20.80
C HIS A 10 -12.73 17.36 -21.59
N ARG A 11 -12.47 17.73 -22.85
CA ARG A 11 -11.39 17.14 -23.66
C ARG A 11 -10.06 17.81 -23.33
N ILE A 12 -8.95 17.07 -23.42
CA ILE A 12 -7.61 17.61 -23.13
C ILE A 12 -7.24 18.84 -24.00
N ALA A 13 -7.78 18.92 -25.22
CA ALA A 13 -7.61 20.06 -26.11
C ALA A 13 -8.14 21.37 -25.48
N ASP A 14 -9.27 21.29 -24.78
CA ASP A 14 -9.97 22.43 -24.16
C ASP A 14 -9.45 22.74 -22.74
N CYS A 15 -8.49 21.94 -22.26
CA CYS A 15 -7.96 22.09 -20.91
C CYS A 15 -7.06 23.32 -20.82
N ARG A 16 -7.24 24.13 -19.77
CA ARG A 16 -6.37 25.29 -19.47
C ARG A 16 -5.21 24.94 -18.53
N ALA A 17 -5.18 23.73 -17.98
CA ALA A 17 -4.11 23.30 -17.10
C ALA A 17 -2.79 23.17 -17.88
N LYS A 18 -1.71 23.69 -17.30
CA LYS A 18 -0.35 23.51 -17.78
C LYS A 18 0.19 22.19 -17.25
N VAL A 19 -0.02 21.12 -18.00
CA VAL A 19 0.43 19.77 -17.67
C VAL A 19 1.43 19.28 -18.71
N LYS A 20 2.53 18.68 -18.26
CA LYS A 20 3.54 18.04 -19.10
C LYS A 20 3.98 16.76 -18.40
N CYS A 21 3.86 15.62 -19.07
CA CYS A 21 4.29 14.35 -18.53
C CYS A 21 5.82 14.30 -18.46
N ILE A 22 6.37 13.98 -17.30
CA ILE A 22 7.82 13.85 -17.09
C ILE A 22 8.47 12.69 -17.88
N ALA A 23 7.68 11.72 -18.34
CA ALA A 23 8.21 10.50 -18.97
C ALA A 23 8.12 10.51 -20.51
N CYS A 24 7.25 11.32 -21.09
CA CYS A 24 7.04 11.36 -22.54
C CYS A 24 6.78 12.76 -23.09
N ASP A 25 6.84 13.79 -22.24
CA ASP A 25 6.51 15.19 -22.56
C ASP A 25 5.08 15.43 -23.08
N GLY A 26 4.23 14.39 -23.04
CA GLY A 26 2.85 14.45 -23.47
C GLY A 26 1.94 15.26 -22.54
N ARG A 27 0.82 15.76 -23.07
CA ARG A 27 -0.15 16.59 -22.34
C ARG A 27 -1.11 15.74 -21.50
N HIS A 28 -0.61 15.07 -20.48
CA HIS A 28 -1.39 14.29 -19.52
C HIS A 28 -0.66 14.17 -18.17
N LEU A 29 -1.38 13.79 -17.12
CA LEU A 29 -0.79 13.44 -15.83
C LEU A 29 0.15 12.23 -15.99
N PRO A 30 1.32 12.20 -15.32
CA PRO A 30 2.27 11.09 -15.42
C PRO A 30 1.65 9.72 -15.11
N ILE A 31 0.69 9.64 -14.18
CA ILE A 31 -0.02 8.39 -13.83
C ILE A 31 -0.81 7.78 -14.99
N LEU A 32 -1.13 8.55 -16.02
CA LEU A 32 -1.85 8.10 -17.22
C LEU A 32 -0.90 7.81 -18.40
N CYS A 33 0.42 7.83 -18.17
CA CYS A 33 1.41 7.64 -19.22
C CYS A 33 1.57 6.17 -19.60
N LYS A 34 1.18 5.81 -20.83
CA LYS A 34 1.40 4.45 -21.35
C LYS A 34 2.87 4.01 -21.36
N LYS A 35 3.83 4.93 -21.53
CA LYS A 35 5.27 4.59 -21.48
C LYS A 35 5.70 4.13 -20.08
N LEU A 36 5.12 4.70 -19.03
CA LEU A 36 5.37 4.26 -17.65
C LEU A 36 4.68 2.92 -17.36
N ASP A 37 3.52 2.66 -17.94
CA ASP A 37 2.85 1.36 -17.83
C ASP A 37 3.63 0.23 -18.53
N SER A 38 4.24 0.50 -19.68
CA SER A 38 5.11 -0.48 -20.37
C SER A 38 6.37 -0.85 -19.58
N GLN A 39 6.86 0.05 -18.72
CA GLN A 39 7.99 -0.26 -17.83
C GLN A 39 7.57 -1.10 -16.61
N LYS A 40 6.31 -1.04 -16.17
CA LYS A 40 5.77 -1.96 -15.15
C LYS A 40 5.69 -3.40 -15.66
N GLY A 41 5.35 -3.60 -16.94
CA GLY A 41 5.23 -4.94 -17.54
C GLY A 41 6.52 -5.75 -17.57
N LYS A 42 7.68 -5.10 -17.80
CA LYS A 42 8.99 -5.79 -17.79
C LYS A 42 9.49 -6.19 -16.40
N ARG A 43 8.95 -5.60 -15.32
CA ARG A 43 9.28 -6.00 -13.94
C ARG A 43 8.41 -7.15 -13.42
N LEU A 44 7.34 -7.50 -14.13
CA LEU A 44 6.36 -8.50 -13.68
C LEU A 44 6.60 -9.91 -14.26
N SER A 45 7.40 -10.06 -15.32
CA SER A 45 7.63 -11.36 -15.97
C SER A 45 8.74 -12.22 -15.36
N GLU A 46 9.47 -11.73 -14.35
CA GLU A 46 10.58 -12.48 -13.72
C GLU A 46 10.35 -12.80 -12.22
N SER A 47 9.17 -12.53 -11.68
CA SER A 47 8.86 -12.81 -10.27
C SER A 47 7.48 -13.45 -10.09
N SER A 48 7.27 -14.59 -10.75
CA SER A 48 6.21 -15.55 -10.39
C SER A 48 6.73 -16.67 -9.48
N LYS A 49 7.76 -16.37 -8.67
CA LYS A 49 8.00 -17.10 -7.43
C LYS A 49 7.58 -16.17 -6.30
N SER A 50 6.39 -16.43 -5.77
CA SER A 50 5.92 -15.96 -4.48
C SER A 50 6.82 -16.52 -3.37
N THR A 51 8.07 -16.08 -3.36
CA THR A 51 8.88 -16.08 -2.16
C THR A 51 8.63 -14.71 -1.57
N ALA A 52 7.94 -14.65 -0.44
CA ALA A 52 7.99 -13.48 0.43
C ALA A 52 9.44 -13.35 0.88
N ILE A 53 10.28 -12.75 0.03
CA ILE A 53 11.61 -12.30 0.42
C ILE A 53 11.30 -11.14 1.36
N GLY A 54 11.30 -11.42 2.66
CA GLY A 54 11.32 -10.39 3.69
C GLY A 54 12.51 -9.51 3.38
N VAL A 55 12.26 -8.33 2.81
CA VAL A 55 13.29 -7.34 2.60
C VAL A 55 13.60 -6.82 4.00
N PHE A 56 14.65 -7.37 4.62
CA PHE A 56 15.26 -6.82 5.82
C PHE A 56 15.97 -5.53 5.40
N ALA A 57 15.20 -4.44 5.26
CA ALA A 57 15.74 -3.13 5.02
C ALA A 57 16.41 -2.66 6.31
N ASN A 58 17.70 -2.96 6.47
CA ASN A 58 18.52 -2.37 7.53
C ASN A 58 18.84 -0.93 7.12
N SER A 59 17.84 -0.05 7.16
CA SER A 59 18.02 1.36 6.86
C SER A 59 18.62 2.06 8.08
N THR A 60 19.80 2.64 7.93
CA THR A 60 20.51 3.41 8.95
C THR A 60 19.91 4.81 9.21
N GLY A 61 18.74 5.10 8.64
CA GLY A 61 18.05 6.39 8.74
C GLY A 61 16.64 6.27 9.32
N THR A 62 16.01 7.40 9.63
CA THR A 62 14.64 7.45 10.16
C THR A 62 13.65 6.84 9.18
N VAL A 63 12.96 5.78 9.61
CA VAL A 63 11.89 5.14 8.83
C VAL A 63 10.55 5.72 9.24
N LEU A 64 9.79 6.24 8.26
CA LEU A 64 8.40 6.64 8.46
C LEU A 64 7.50 5.49 8.05
N LEU A 65 6.71 4.99 9.00
CA LEU A 65 5.70 3.97 8.75
C LEU A 65 4.34 4.62 8.52
N GLN A 66 3.57 4.04 7.60
CA GLN A 66 2.23 4.55 7.30
C GLN A 66 1.27 4.09 8.38
N THR A 67 0.39 4.99 8.83
CA THR A 67 -0.64 4.69 9.82
C THR A 67 -2.02 4.98 9.23
N LEU A 68 -2.94 4.03 9.35
CA LEU A 68 -4.29 4.12 8.82
C LEU A 68 -5.31 3.90 9.94
N MET A 69 -6.40 4.66 9.91
CA MET A 69 -7.56 4.36 10.76
C MET A 69 -8.45 3.34 10.05
N VAL A 70 -8.60 2.16 10.63
CA VAL A 70 -9.30 1.01 10.03
C VAL A 70 -10.51 0.59 10.86
N ARG A 71 -11.50 -0.02 10.19
CA ARG A 71 -12.66 -0.64 10.86
C ARG A 71 -12.49 -2.16 10.88
N LEU A 72 -12.17 -2.70 12.05
CA LEU A 72 -12.15 -4.14 12.30
C LEU A 72 -13.59 -4.66 12.40
N LYS A 73 -13.87 -5.82 11.82
CA LYS A 73 -15.19 -6.46 11.84
C LYS A 73 -15.07 -7.91 12.30
N HIS A 74 -15.96 -8.33 13.19
CA HIS A 74 -16.12 -9.73 13.59
C HIS A 74 -17.59 -9.99 13.93
N ASN A 75 -18.23 -10.93 13.21
CA ASN A 75 -19.67 -11.17 13.27
C ASN A 75 -20.46 -9.84 13.10
N ASN A 76 -21.37 -9.53 14.03
CA ASN A 76 -22.14 -8.28 14.03
C ASN A 76 -21.45 -7.13 14.78
N SER A 77 -20.19 -7.31 15.21
CA SER A 77 -19.43 -6.32 15.96
C SER A 77 -18.38 -5.63 15.09
N HIS A 78 -18.10 -4.36 15.36
CA HIS A 78 -17.03 -3.62 14.72
C HIS A 78 -16.31 -2.69 15.70
N ARG A 79 -15.02 -2.44 15.47
CA ARG A 79 -14.19 -1.51 16.26
C ARG A 79 -13.28 -0.71 15.34
N LEU A 80 -13.15 0.59 15.58
CA LEU A 80 -12.13 1.40 14.91
C LEU A 80 -10.78 1.20 15.61
N ALA A 81 -9.71 1.09 14.84
CA ALA A 81 -8.35 0.93 15.34
C ALA A 81 -7.35 1.64 14.42
N MET A 82 -6.21 2.03 14.96
CA MET A 82 -5.06 2.44 14.15
C MET A 82 -4.28 1.19 13.71
N ALA A 83 -4.01 1.10 12.41
CA ALA A 83 -3.15 0.09 11.82
C ALA A 83 -1.84 0.73 11.37
N LEU A 84 -0.73 0.22 11.87
CA LEU A 84 0.61 0.54 11.40
C LEU A 84 0.96 -0.40 10.25
N ILE A 85 1.23 0.15 9.06
CA ILE A 85 1.61 -0.63 7.89
C ILE A 85 3.13 -0.74 7.87
N ASP A 86 3.61 -1.86 8.38
CA ASP A 86 5.01 -2.25 8.36
C ASP A 86 5.24 -3.31 7.28
N THR A 87 5.83 -2.89 6.16
CA THR A 87 6.17 -3.78 5.04
C THR A 87 7.32 -4.74 5.37
N GLY A 88 8.09 -4.48 6.42
CA GLY A 88 9.15 -5.37 6.92
C GLY A 88 8.62 -6.47 7.85
N SER A 89 7.38 -6.37 8.31
CA SER A 89 6.82 -7.32 9.26
C SER A 89 6.49 -8.66 8.61
N GLN A 90 6.93 -9.76 9.21
CA GLN A 90 6.60 -11.12 8.76
C GLN A 90 5.19 -11.57 9.18
N ARG A 91 4.59 -10.91 10.17
CA ARG A 91 3.25 -11.22 10.70
C ARG A 91 2.52 -9.94 11.05
N SER A 92 1.19 -9.98 10.94
CA SER A 92 0.34 -8.90 11.46
C SER A 92 -0.04 -9.17 12.90
N TYR A 93 -0.14 -8.11 13.70
CA TYR A 93 -0.49 -8.17 15.11
C TYR A 93 -1.70 -7.31 15.41
N VAL A 94 -2.43 -7.69 16.46
CA VAL A 94 -3.52 -6.91 17.03
C VAL A 94 -3.30 -6.82 18.53
N LEU A 95 -3.65 -5.68 19.13
CA LEU A 95 -3.59 -5.53 20.58
C LEU A 95 -4.50 -6.57 21.25
N SER A 96 -4.02 -7.20 22.31
CA SER A 96 -4.78 -8.19 23.07
C SER A 96 -6.11 -7.62 23.57
N GLU A 97 -6.13 -6.37 24.01
CA GLU A 97 -7.34 -5.66 24.43
C GLU A 97 -8.38 -5.56 23.29
N ILE A 98 -7.94 -5.31 22.06
CA ILE A 98 -8.83 -5.30 20.88
C ILE A 98 -9.42 -6.70 20.67
N ALA A 99 -8.58 -7.73 20.67
CA ALA A 99 -9.04 -9.11 20.51
C ALA A 99 -10.06 -9.52 21.59
N THR A 100 -9.78 -9.20 22.85
CA THR A 100 -10.69 -9.45 23.99
C THR A 100 -12.00 -8.68 23.84
N SER A 101 -11.95 -7.39 23.52
CA SER A 101 -13.15 -6.56 23.36
C SER A 101 -14.08 -7.05 22.23
N MET A 102 -13.48 -7.61 21.18
CA MET A 102 -14.18 -8.17 20.02
C MET A 102 -14.55 -9.65 20.23
N LYS A 103 -14.29 -10.21 21.43
CA LYS A 103 -14.58 -11.59 21.83
C LYS A 103 -13.98 -12.63 20.86
N LEU A 104 -12.78 -12.35 20.35
CA LEU A 104 -12.08 -13.27 19.46
C LEU A 104 -11.56 -14.48 20.24
N VAL A 105 -11.74 -15.66 19.68
CA VAL A 105 -11.23 -16.92 20.26
C VAL A 105 -9.96 -17.33 19.52
N PRO A 106 -8.85 -17.62 20.23
CA PRO A 106 -7.62 -18.07 19.58
C PRO A 106 -7.82 -19.45 18.95
N SER A 107 -7.56 -19.56 17.65
CA SER A 107 -7.61 -20.86 16.96
C SER A 107 -6.37 -21.72 17.21
N LYS A 108 -5.23 -21.12 17.56
CA LYS A 108 -3.95 -21.80 17.76
C LYS A 108 -3.08 -21.01 18.72
N LYS A 109 -2.19 -21.71 19.44
CA LYS A 109 -1.10 -21.10 20.23
C LYS A 109 0.24 -21.51 19.62
N GLU A 110 1.13 -20.54 19.45
CA GLU A 110 2.47 -20.74 18.89
C GLU A 110 3.49 -20.00 19.76
N LYS A 111 4.68 -20.59 19.93
CA LYS A 111 5.87 -19.89 20.44
C LYS A 111 6.65 -19.38 19.24
N MET A 112 7.05 -18.12 19.27
CA MET A 112 7.78 -17.48 18.17
C MET A 112 8.96 -16.70 18.75
N MET A 113 10.08 -16.74 18.03
CA MET A 113 11.22 -15.87 18.28
C MET A 113 11.14 -14.67 17.36
N HIS A 114 11.22 -13.46 17.93
CA HIS A 114 11.28 -12.22 17.17
C HIS A 114 12.74 -11.80 17.06
N ALA A 115 13.29 -11.81 15.85
CA ALA A 115 14.51 -11.06 15.56
C ALA A 115 14.08 -9.60 15.31
N VAL A 116 14.16 -8.78 16.36
CA VAL A 116 13.88 -7.35 16.24
C VAL A 116 15.21 -6.68 15.92
N PHE A 117 15.36 -6.17 14.70
CA PHE A 117 16.50 -5.35 14.33
C PHE A 117 16.25 -3.94 14.88
N GLY A 118 17.18 -3.46 15.70
CA GLY A 118 17.29 -2.08 16.17
C GLY A 118 18.67 -1.56 15.83
#